data_AF-A0A914V886-F1
#
_entry.id   AF-A0A914V886-F1
#
_cell.length_a   1.000
_cell.length_b   1.000
_cell.length_c   1.000
_cell.angle_alpha   90.00
_cell.angle_beta   90.00
_cell.angle_gamma   90.00
#
_symmetry.space_group_name_H-M   'P 1'
#
loop_
_entity.id
_entity.type
_entity.pdbx_description
1 polymer ?
#
loop_
_entity_poly.entity_id
_entity_poly.type
_entity_poly.pdbx_seq_one_letter_code
_entity_poly.pdbx_strand_id
1 'polypeptide(L)'
;EVGLPRTDSIASNMSDQDGSSSRKASPPTPTVRQTAIPPRPLEGDEVRVKCAKMLVDALKCGDMPDGTLDPEDLAARIEEKLFDSHRGTTDKYKASLRSRVFNLRDKKNPALRENVLTGVVAPERFAVMTT
;
A
#
# COMPACT_ATOMS: atom_id res chain seq x y z
N GLU A 1 -45.57 -42.39 18.82
CA GLU A 1 -44.20 -42.86 18.53
C GLU A 1 -44.16 -43.47 17.14
N VAL A 2 -43.48 -42.81 16.20
CA VAL A 2 -43.21 -43.38 14.87
C VAL A 2 -41.82 -42.94 14.41
N GLY A 3 -40.91 -43.92 14.32
CA GLY A 3 -39.95 -44.13 13.23
C GLY A 3 -38.92 -43.05 12.88
N LEU A 4 -37.65 -43.36 13.18
CA LEU A 4 -36.40 -42.78 12.64
C LEU A 4 -36.25 -42.95 11.09
N PRO A 5 -35.10 -42.63 10.48
CA PRO A 5 -34.78 -41.36 9.83
C PRO A 5 -34.63 -41.54 8.29
N ARG A 6 -34.71 -40.47 7.49
CA ARG A 6 -34.37 -40.54 6.06
C ARG A 6 -33.32 -39.49 5.71
N THR A 7 -32.19 -40.03 5.29
CA THR A 7 -31.05 -39.43 4.61
C THR A 7 -31.49 -38.56 3.43
N ASP A 8 -30.86 -37.40 3.27
CA ASP A 8 -30.67 -36.83 1.93
C ASP A 8 -29.21 -36.44 1.76
N SER A 9 -28.52 -37.30 1.03
CA SER A 9 -27.18 -37.08 0.48
C SER A 9 -27.35 -36.19 -0.73
N ILE A 10 -26.94 -34.92 -0.63
CA ILE A 10 -26.80 -34.07 -1.81
C ILE A 10 -25.31 -34.05 -2.17
N ALA A 11 -24.95 -34.95 -3.06
CA ALA A 11 -23.74 -34.86 -3.85
C ALA A 11 -24.02 -33.98 -5.08
N SER A 12 -23.21 -32.94 -5.29
CA SER A 12 -22.99 -32.33 -6.60
C SER A 12 -21.58 -31.73 -6.62
N ASN A 13 -20.63 -32.57 -7.00
CA ASN A 13 -19.33 -32.21 -7.54
C ASN A 13 -19.46 -32.06 -9.07
N MET A 14 -18.50 -31.35 -9.69
CA MET A 14 -18.36 -30.96 -11.11
C MET A 14 -18.93 -29.54 -11.39
N SER A 15 -18.20 -28.62 -12.05
CA SER A 15 -17.27 -28.83 -13.16
C SER A 15 -16.14 -27.80 -13.23
N ASP A 16 -15.10 -28.29 -13.89
CA ASP A 16 -13.81 -27.78 -14.31
C ASP A 16 -13.82 -26.43 -15.05
N GLN A 17 -12.77 -25.63 -14.85
CA GLN A 17 -12.10 -24.96 -15.97
C GLN A 17 -10.58 -25.08 -15.84
N ASP A 18 -10.05 -25.77 -16.85
CA ASP A 18 -8.67 -25.88 -17.28
C ASP A 18 -8.09 -24.51 -17.71
N GLY A 19 -6.80 -24.35 -17.48
CA GLY A 19 -6.04 -23.14 -17.78
C GLY A 19 -4.54 -23.40 -17.67
N SER A 20 -4.07 -24.44 -18.36
CA SER A 20 -2.68 -24.82 -18.48
C SER A 20 -1.79 -23.73 -19.12
N SER A 21 -0.58 -23.60 -18.55
CA SER A 21 0.68 -23.26 -19.23
C SER A 21 0.87 -21.87 -19.86
N SER A 22 1.71 -21.05 -19.23
CA SER A 22 3.07 -20.83 -19.74
C SER A 22 3.93 -20.00 -18.80
N ARG A 23 4.96 -20.64 -18.27
CA ARG A 23 6.17 -20.00 -17.73
C ARG A 23 6.81 -19.19 -18.88
N LYS A 24 6.86 -17.86 -18.77
CA LYS A 24 7.78 -17.06 -19.58
C LYS A 24 8.90 -16.56 -18.69
N ALA A 25 9.93 -17.39 -18.59
CA ALA A 25 11.28 -16.92 -18.32
C ALA A 25 11.74 -16.13 -19.55
N SER A 26 12.29 -14.94 -19.32
CA SER A 26 13.02 -14.16 -20.31
C SER A 26 14.12 -13.38 -19.57
N PRO A 27 15.24 -13.09 -20.24
CA PRO A 27 16.58 -13.39 -19.72
C PRO A 27 17.15 -12.30 -18.79
N PRO A 28 18.10 -12.66 -17.91
CA PRO A 28 18.93 -11.67 -17.22
C PRO A 28 20.01 -11.18 -18.18
N THR A 29 19.98 -9.91 -18.57
CA THR A 29 21.15 -9.25 -19.15
C THR A 29 22.01 -8.64 -18.04
N PRO A 30 23.31 -8.98 -17.98
CA PRO A 30 24.27 -8.37 -17.07
C PRO A 30 24.97 -7.18 -17.75
N THR A 31 25.18 -6.07 -17.04
CA THR A 31 26.26 -5.05 -17.24
C THR A 31 25.99 -3.90 -16.27
N VAL A 32 26.62 -3.91 -15.09
CA VAL A 32 27.88 -3.17 -14.79
C VAL A 32 27.62 -1.67 -14.61
N ARG A 33 27.55 -1.23 -13.35
CA ARG A 33 28.61 -0.44 -12.69
C ARG A 33 28.27 -0.18 -11.23
N GLN A 34 29.16 -0.63 -10.36
CA GLN A 34 29.28 -0.16 -8.99
C GLN A 34 29.52 1.36 -9.02
N THR A 35 28.54 2.12 -8.56
CA THR A 35 28.79 3.38 -7.87
C THR A 35 27.97 3.32 -6.59
N ALA A 36 28.68 3.30 -5.47
CA ALA A 36 28.17 3.14 -4.12
C ALA A 36 27.20 4.29 -3.77
N ILE A 37 25.91 4.05 -4.00
CA ILE A 37 24.79 4.79 -3.41
C ILE A 37 23.77 3.70 -3.09
N PRO A 38 23.32 3.51 -1.83
CA PRO A 38 22.25 2.56 -1.56
C PRO A 38 21.04 3.01 -2.39
N PRO A 39 20.51 2.18 -3.32
CA PRO A 39 19.37 2.58 -4.12
C PRO A 39 18.26 2.88 -3.14
N ARG A 40 17.71 4.10 -3.21
CA ARG A 40 16.50 4.43 -2.47
C ARG A 40 15.50 3.32 -2.80
N PRO A 41 14.90 2.64 -1.82
CA PRO A 41 14.08 1.44 -2.04
C PRO A 41 12.88 1.59 -3.00
N LEU A 42 12.65 2.78 -3.57
CA LEU A 42 11.58 3.12 -4.49
C LEU A 42 11.89 2.78 -5.97
N GLU A 43 13.16 2.61 -6.35
CA GLU A 43 13.60 2.74 -7.76
C GLU A 43 13.39 1.50 -8.68
N GLY A 44 12.52 0.57 -8.30
CA GLY A 44 12.19 -0.60 -9.14
C GLY A 44 10.77 -1.14 -8.98
N ASP A 45 9.93 -0.50 -8.17
CA ASP A 45 8.62 -1.02 -7.80
C ASP A 45 7.54 0.00 -8.18
N GLU A 46 6.98 -0.15 -9.38
CA GLU A 46 5.98 0.77 -9.93
C GLU A 46 4.77 0.97 -9.00
N VAL A 47 4.44 -0.07 -8.23
CA VAL A 47 3.38 -0.01 -7.22
C VAL A 47 3.75 0.97 -6.12
N ARG A 48 4.97 0.92 -5.59
CA ARG A 48 5.45 1.81 -4.52
C ARG A 48 5.53 3.26 -5.01
N VAL A 49 6.03 3.48 -6.22
CA VAL A 49 6.07 4.83 -6.83
C VAL A 49 4.66 5.41 -6.96
N LYS A 50 3.70 4.63 -7.45
CA LYS A 50 2.30 5.07 -7.57
C LYS A 50 1.67 5.33 -6.21
N CYS A 51 1.99 4.49 -5.21
CA CYS A 51 1.51 4.65 -3.84
C CYS A 51 2.05 5.92 -3.18
N ALA A 52 3.35 6.20 -3.31
CA ALA A 52 3.96 7.45 -2.85
C ALA A 52 3.29 8.66 -3.54
N LYS A 53 3.08 8.61 -4.85
CA LYS A 53 2.38 9.67 -5.59
C LYS A 53 0.96 9.93 -5.06
N MET A 54 0.21 8.88 -4.69
CA MET A 54 -1.12 9.04 -4.09
C MET A 54 -1.08 9.72 -2.72
N LEU A 55 -0.06 9.45 -1.91
CA LEU A 55 0.16 10.13 -0.63
C LEU A 55 0.53 11.60 -0.83
N VAL A 56 1.40 11.91 -1.81
CA VAL A 56 1.74 13.30 -2.17
C VAL A 56 0.50 14.07 -2.58
N ASP A 57 -0.32 13.50 -3.47
CA ASP A 57 -1.56 14.11 -3.93
C ASP A 57 -2.52 14.38 -2.76
N ALA A 58 -2.61 13.43 -1.82
CA ALA A 58 -3.41 13.59 -0.60
C ALA A 58 -2.94 14.74 0.30
N LEU A 59 -1.62 14.86 0.49
CA LEU A 59 -1.02 15.95 1.26
C LEU A 59 -1.24 17.32 0.59
N LYS A 60 -1.16 17.35 -0.75
CA LYS A 60 -1.37 18.55 -1.59
C LYS A 60 -2.86 18.82 -1.92
N CYS A 61 -3.80 17.99 -1.45
CA CYS A 61 -5.22 18.06 -1.82
C CYS A 61 -5.97 19.28 -1.23
N GLY A 62 -5.32 20.10 -0.40
CA GLY A 62 -5.93 21.26 0.26
C GLY A 62 -4.94 22.40 0.46
N ASP A 63 -5.33 23.39 1.25
CA ASP A 63 -4.52 24.58 1.51
C ASP A 63 -3.18 24.23 2.16
N MET A 64 -2.06 24.76 1.67
CA MET A 64 -0.73 24.37 2.13
C MET A 64 -0.27 25.41 3.16
N PRO A 65 -0.22 25.08 4.46
CA PRO A 65 0.09 26.06 5.50
C PRO A 65 1.52 26.62 5.35
N ASP A 66 1.75 27.85 5.80
CA ASP A 66 3.11 28.42 5.78
C ASP A 66 4.05 27.60 6.67
N GLY A 67 5.23 27.25 6.14
CA GLY A 67 6.22 26.43 6.83
C GLY A 67 6.00 24.91 6.73
N THR A 68 5.29 24.43 5.70
CA THR A 68 5.19 22.98 5.44
C THR A 68 6.53 22.35 5.10
N LEU A 69 6.77 21.15 5.62
CA LEU A 69 7.81 20.25 5.14
C LEU A 69 7.49 19.77 3.72
N ASP A 70 8.51 19.24 3.04
CA ASP A 70 8.37 18.70 1.68
C ASP A 70 7.35 17.54 1.66
N PRO A 71 6.19 17.71 1.00
CA PRO A 71 5.14 16.67 0.98
C PRO A 71 5.58 15.41 0.24
N GLU A 72 6.53 15.53 -0.69
CA GLU A 72 7.17 14.40 -1.37
C GLU A 72 8.06 13.57 -0.44
N ASP A 73 8.84 14.23 0.42
CA ASP A 73 9.67 13.55 1.41
C ASP A 73 8.81 12.89 2.49
N LEU A 74 7.78 13.60 2.99
CA LEU A 74 6.82 13.05 3.94
C LEU A 74 6.10 11.82 3.38
N ALA A 75 5.61 11.88 2.14
CA ALA A 75 4.95 10.75 1.49
C ALA A 75 5.88 9.56 1.32
N ALA A 76 7.14 9.79 0.92
CA ALA A 76 8.14 8.74 0.80
C ALA A 76 8.42 8.05 2.15
N ARG A 77 8.54 8.82 3.24
CA ARG A 77 8.73 8.26 4.59
C ARG A 77 7.52 7.45 5.07
N ILE A 78 6.30 7.95 4.83
CA ILE A 78 5.07 7.21 5.16
C ILE A 78 5.04 5.89 4.39
N GLU A 79 5.27 5.95 3.08
CA GLU A 79 5.30 4.77 2.21
C GLU A 79 6.35 3.76 2.66
N GLU A 80 7.57 4.22 2.94
CA GLU A 80 8.68 3.36 3.35
C GLU A 80 8.35 2.62 4.65
N LYS A 81 7.73 3.28 5.62
CA LYS A 81 7.34 2.64 6.88
C LYS A 81 6.18 1.67 6.73
N LEU A 82 5.22 1.96 5.85
CA LEU A 82 4.20 0.99 5.47
C LEU A 82 4.84 -0.24 4.81
N PHE A 83 5.77 -0.03 3.88
CA PHE A 83 6.45 -1.12 3.19
C PHE A 83 7.27 -1.97 4.15
N ASP A 84 8.02 -1.36 5.09
CA ASP A 84 8.80 -2.11 6.09
C ASP A 84 7.90 -2.90 7.06
N SER A 85 6.75 -2.33 7.44
CA SER A 85 5.77 -3.01 8.30
C SER A 85 5.10 -4.21 7.61
N HIS A 86 4.81 -4.09 6.32
CA HIS A 86 4.16 -5.15 5.53
C HIS A 86 5.15 -6.09 4.84
N ARG A 87 6.44 -5.73 4.78
CA ARG A 87 7.54 -6.40 4.07
C ARG A 87 7.20 -6.79 2.62
N GLY A 88 6.45 -5.94 1.92
CA GLY A 88 6.06 -6.15 0.54
C GLY A 88 4.82 -5.37 0.08
N THR A 89 4.54 -5.43 -1.22
CA THR A 89 3.38 -4.79 -1.88
C THR A 89 2.11 -5.65 -1.82
N THR A 90 1.85 -6.26 -0.65
CA THR A 90 0.68 -7.12 -0.39
C THR A 90 -0.64 -6.35 -0.46
N ASP A 91 -1.77 -7.05 -0.56
CA ASP A 91 -3.10 -6.40 -0.51
C ASP A 91 -3.34 -5.63 0.79
N LYS A 92 -2.79 -6.10 1.91
CA LYS A 92 -2.80 -5.38 3.19
C LYS A 92 -2.06 -4.04 3.11
N TYR A 93 -0.88 -3.99 2.48
CA TYR A 93 -0.14 -2.74 2.26
C TYR A 93 -0.95 -1.76 1.44
N LYS A 94 -1.53 -2.21 0.31
CA LYS A 94 -2.36 -1.37 -0.56
C LYS A 94 -3.63 -0.87 0.15
N ALA A 95 -4.25 -1.70 0.99
CA ALA A 95 -5.42 -1.33 1.78
C ALA A 95 -5.06 -0.28 2.85
N SER A 96 -4.01 -0.52 3.64
CA SER A 96 -3.49 0.43 4.64
C SER A 96 -3.14 1.77 4.00
N LEU A 97 -2.45 1.77 2.86
CA LEU A 97 -2.06 2.99 2.16
C LEU A 97 -3.27 3.79 1.67
N ARG A 98 -4.27 3.11 1.09
CA ARG A 98 -5.52 3.78 0.69
C ARG A 98 -6.25 4.38 1.89
N SER A 99 -6.24 3.70 3.04
CA SER A 99 -6.80 4.25 4.27
C SER A 99 -6.05 5.53 4.69
N ARG A 100 -4.72 5.56 4.64
CA ARG A 100 -3.93 6.78 4.92
C ARG A 100 -4.26 7.92 3.98
N VAL A 101 -4.32 7.64 2.67
CA VAL A 101 -4.72 8.62 1.66
C VAL A 101 -6.11 9.18 1.95
N PHE A 102 -7.07 8.34 2.34
CA PHE A 102 -8.42 8.77 2.69
C PHE A 102 -8.44 9.68 3.92
N ASN A 103 -7.73 9.30 4.99
CA ASN A 103 -7.60 10.11 6.21
C ASN A 103 -6.96 11.48 5.94
N LEU A 104 -5.92 11.53 5.10
CA LEU A 104 -5.26 12.79 4.71
C LEU A 104 -6.18 13.71 3.88
N ARG A 105 -7.11 13.13 3.13
CA ARG A 105 -8.10 13.86 2.31
C ARG A 105 -9.39 14.15 3.06
N ASP A 106 -9.49 13.74 4.33
CA ASP A 106 -10.71 13.92 5.10
C ASP A 106 -10.93 15.40 5.43
N LYS A 107 -11.89 16.00 4.73
CA LYS A 107 -12.29 17.40 4.92
C LYS A 107 -12.87 17.66 6.32
N LYS A 108 -13.31 16.61 7.02
CA LYS A 108 -13.79 16.72 8.41
C LYS A 108 -12.66 16.83 9.42
N ASN A 109 -11.42 16.49 9.04
CA ASN A 109 -10.25 16.56 9.91
C ASN A 109 -9.03 17.17 9.19
N PRO A 110 -9.07 18.45 8.82
CA PRO A 110 -7.95 19.12 8.16
C PRO A 110 -6.71 19.20 9.06
N ALA A 111 -6.90 19.23 10.38
CA ALA A 111 -5.83 19.30 11.38
C ALA A 111 -4.87 18.11 11.30
N LEU A 112 -5.36 16.90 10.97
CA LEU A 112 -4.49 15.73 10.79
C LEU A 112 -3.46 15.96 9.68
N ARG A 113 -3.92 16.48 8.53
CA ARG A 113 -3.06 16.79 7.39
C ARG A 113 -2.06 17.90 7.74
N GLU A 114 -2.52 18.97 8.38
CA GLU A 114 -1.66 20.08 8.82
C GLU A 114 -0.60 19.61 9.81
N ASN A 115 -0.96 18.78 10.78
CA ASN A 115 -0.01 18.23 11.75
C ASN A 115 1.05 17.33 11.09
N VAL A 116 0.70 16.59 10.04
CA VAL A 116 1.69 15.80 9.28
C VAL A 116 2.58 16.73 8.44
N LEU A 117 2.01 17.75 7.79
CA LEU A 117 2.74 18.71 6.96
C LEU A 117 3.70 19.60 7.76
N THR A 118 3.32 19.98 8.98
CA THR A 118 4.15 20.79 9.89
C THR A 118 5.11 19.93 10.73
N GLY A 119 5.04 18.60 10.62
CA GLY A 119 5.91 17.68 11.34
C GLY A 119 5.52 17.46 12.82
N VAL A 120 4.39 18.00 13.27
CA VAL A 120 3.82 17.72 14.61
C VAL A 120 3.53 16.22 14.76
N VAL A 121 3.04 15.58 13.69
CA VAL A 121 2.89 14.13 13.60
C VAL A 121 3.98 13.59 12.68
N ALA A 122 4.87 12.78 13.25
CA ALA A 122 5.91 12.12 12.49
C ALA A 122 5.30 11.20 11.40
N PRO A 123 5.80 11.23 10.15
CA PRO A 123 5.28 10.42 9.04
C PRO A 123 5.35 8.92 9.35
N GLU A 124 6.36 8.49 10.09
CA GLU A 124 6.53 7.11 10.52
C GLU A 124 5.44 6.69 11.51
N ARG A 125 5.07 7.60 12.42
CA ARG A 125 3.98 7.35 13.39
C ARG A 125 2.65 7.30 12.67
N PHE A 126 2.40 8.22 11.74
CA PHE A 126 1.19 8.23 10.93
C PHE A 126 1.03 6.93 10.10
N ALA A 127 2.12 6.41 9.53
CA ALA A 127 2.10 5.15 8.79
C ALA A 127 1.58 3.98 9.63
N VAL A 128 2.08 3.83 10.87
CA VAL A 128 1.77 2.70 11.76
C VAL A 128 0.55 2.93 12.66
N MET A 129 0.02 4.15 12.73
CA MET A 129 -1.09 4.48 13.63
C MET A 129 -2.38 3.78 13.19
N THR A 130 -2.69 2.62 13.77
CA THR A 130 -3.92 1.89 13.47
C THR A 130 -5.14 2.78 13.74
N THR A 131 -5.95 3.01 12.70
CA THR A 131 -7.30 3.60 12.80
C THR A 131 -8.31 2.48 12.81
#